data_AF-A0A0C9YM95-F1
#
_entry.id   AF-A0A0C9YM95-F1
#
_cell.length_a   1.000
_cell.length_b   1.000
_cell.length_c   1.000
_cell.angle_alpha   90.00
_cell.angle_beta   90.00
_cell.angle_gamma   90.00
#
_symmetry.space_group_name_H-M   'P 1'
#
loop_
_entity.id
_entity.type
_entity.pdbx_description
1 polymer ?
#
loop_
_entity_poly.entity_id
_entity_poly.type
_entity_poly.pdbx_seq_one_letter_code
_entity_poly.pdbx_strand_id
1 'polypeptide(L)'
;MSSSGPVKIPVSVCATTLQSVEVACDIIIFNKAKTMIAGGFDDISEEGSSKFTNVKATSNAETKFAMGCECTEMSRPATTTHTGAPIPLPHDFALIISPSVFI
;
A
#
# COMPACT_ATOMS: atom_id res chain seq x y z
N MET A 1 -18.87 -10.98 -1.97
CA MET A 1 -19.96 -10.02 -2.26
C MET A 1 -20.58 -10.38 -3.59
N SER A 2 -21.89 -10.62 -3.66
CA SER A 2 -22.61 -10.94 -4.92
C SER A 2 -23.10 -9.65 -5.60
N SER A 3 -22.17 -8.71 -5.86
CA SER A 3 -22.48 -7.40 -6.44
C SER A 3 -22.31 -7.43 -7.96
N SER A 4 -23.24 -6.86 -8.71
CA SER A 4 -23.11 -6.58 -10.15
C SER A 4 -22.66 -5.15 -10.44
N GLY A 5 -22.08 -4.48 -9.44
CA GLY A 5 -21.55 -3.12 -9.55
C GLY A 5 -20.20 -3.04 -10.28
N PRO A 6 -19.64 -1.84 -10.44
CA PRO A 6 -18.37 -1.62 -11.14
C PRO A 6 -17.19 -2.36 -10.48
N VAL A 7 -16.36 -3.00 -11.31
CA VAL A 7 -15.08 -3.60 -10.89
C VAL A 7 -13.94 -2.88 -11.60
N LYS A 8 -13.05 -2.27 -10.83
CA LYS A 8 -11.82 -1.63 -11.32
C LYS A 8 -10.64 -2.12 -10.49
N ILE A 9 -9.60 -2.56 -11.17
CA ILE A 9 -8.38 -3.10 -10.56
C ILE A 9 -7.24 -2.20 -11.00
N PRO A 10 -7.02 -1.07 -10.30
CA PRO A 10 -5.85 -0.24 -10.57
C PRO A 10 -4.59 -0.98 -10.13
N VAL A 11 -3.51 -0.79 -10.89
CA VAL A 11 -2.20 -1.34 -10.57
C VAL A 11 -1.21 -0.20 -10.57
N SER A 12 -0.62 0.04 -9.43
CA SER A 12 0.65 0.73 -9.27
C SER A 12 1.51 -0.07 -8.30
N VAL A 13 2.79 0.28 -8.14
CA VAL A 13 3.63 -0.43 -7.16
C VAL A 13 3.23 0.06 -5.77
N CYS A 14 3.99 0.97 -5.18
CA CYS A 14 3.76 1.45 -3.80
C CYS A 14 2.50 2.32 -3.61
N ALA A 15 1.74 2.62 -4.68
CA ALA A 15 0.62 3.56 -4.63
C ALA A 15 -0.75 2.90 -4.89
N THR A 16 -0.83 1.57 -4.99
CA THR A 16 -2.08 0.89 -5.40
C THR A 16 -3.23 1.20 -4.46
N THR A 17 -2.99 1.19 -3.15
CA THR A 17 -4.01 1.52 -2.15
C THR A 17 -4.54 2.94 -2.33
N LEU A 18 -3.67 3.91 -2.62
CA LEU A 18 -4.10 5.29 -2.86
C LEU A 18 -4.88 5.41 -4.18
N GLN A 19 -4.38 4.78 -5.23
CA GLN A 19 -5.01 4.78 -6.54
C GLN A 19 -6.39 4.10 -6.53
N SER A 20 -6.57 3.05 -5.73
CA SER A 20 -7.86 2.37 -5.58
C SER A 20 -8.88 3.22 -4.82
N VAL A 21 -8.45 4.01 -3.83
CA VAL A 21 -9.29 5.00 -3.14
C VAL A 21 -9.73 6.10 -4.11
N GLU A 22 -8.82 6.65 -4.90
CA GLU A 22 -9.15 7.68 -5.91
C GLU A 22 -10.20 7.17 -6.91
N VAL A 23 -9.98 5.99 -7.48
CA VAL A 23 -10.93 5.36 -8.43
C VAL A 23 -12.28 5.09 -7.77
N ALA A 24 -12.31 4.64 -6.51
CA ALA A 24 -13.55 4.41 -5.78
C ALA A 24 -14.32 5.71 -5.51
N CYS A 25 -13.61 6.78 -5.11
CA CYS A 25 -14.19 8.12 -4.94
C CYS A 25 -14.81 8.61 -6.25
N ASP A 26 -14.10 8.52 -7.38
CA ASP A 26 -14.62 8.92 -8.69
C ASP A 26 -15.90 8.16 -9.05
N ILE A 27 -15.90 6.83 -8.89
CA ILE A 27 -17.07 6.00 -9.17
C ILE A 27 -18.29 6.42 -8.34
N ILE A 28 -18.07 6.77 -7.08
CA ILE A 28 -19.14 7.23 -6.18
C ILE A 28 -19.61 8.64 -6.56
N ILE A 29 -18.70 9.58 -6.84
CA ILE A 29 -19.00 10.96 -7.24
C ILE A 29 -19.80 10.99 -8.56
N PHE A 30 -19.42 10.15 -9.53
CA PHE A 30 -20.14 9.99 -10.79
C PHE A 30 -21.41 9.13 -10.67
N ASN A 31 -21.85 8.79 -9.44
CA ASN A 31 -23.05 8.01 -9.14
C ASN A 31 -23.11 6.62 -9.81
N LYS A 32 -21.95 6.02 -10.10
CA LYS A 32 -21.87 4.68 -10.70
C LYS A 32 -21.93 3.57 -9.66
N ALA A 33 -21.67 3.88 -8.39
CA ALA A 33 -21.89 2.99 -7.25
C ALA A 33 -22.22 3.80 -5.99
N LYS A 34 -22.93 3.18 -5.04
CA LYS A 34 -23.19 3.77 -3.71
C LYS A 34 -22.17 3.34 -2.64
N THR A 35 -21.51 2.21 -2.86
CA THR A 35 -20.49 1.63 -1.98
C THR A 35 -19.41 0.97 -2.82
N MET A 36 -18.14 1.13 -2.44
CA MET A 36 -16.99 0.52 -3.11
C MET A 36 -16.01 -0.02 -2.07
N ILE A 37 -15.43 -1.20 -2.33
CA ILE A 37 -14.24 -1.66 -1.59
C ILE A 37 -13.02 -1.12 -2.34
N ALA A 38 -12.15 -0.41 -1.62
CA ALA A 38 -10.85 0.03 -2.07
C ALA A 38 -9.77 -0.64 -1.21
N GLY A 39 -8.56 -0.79 -1.76
CA GLY A 39 -7.46 -1.43 -1.05
C GLY A 39 -6.30 -1.80 -1.96
N GLY A 40 -5.33 -2.48 -1.38
CA GLY A 40 -4.16 -3.01 -2.05
C GLY A 40 -3.75 -4.34 -1.42
N PHE A 41 -3.18 -5.21 -2.25
CA PHE A 41 -2.61 -6.47 -1.82
C PHE A 41 -1.32 -6.70 -2.57
N ASP A 42 -0.24 -6.92 -1.83
CA ASP A 42 1.09 -7.19 -2.36
C ASP A 42 1.71 -8.37 -1.60
N ASP A 43 2.02 -9.46 -2.31
CA ASP A 43 2.66 -10.62 -1.70
C ASP A 43 4.14 -10.36 -1.40
N ILE A 44 4.57 -10.77 -0.21
CA ILE A 44 5.99 -10.80 0.16
C ILE A 44 6.57 -12.14 -0.29
N SER A 45 7.42 -12.09 -1.32
CA SER A 45 8.18 -13.26 -1.80
C SER A 45 9.69 -13.03 -1.65
N GLU A 46 10.44 -14.12 -1.53
CA GLU A 46 11.91 -14.08 -1.51
C GLU A 46 12.46 -13.41 -2.77
N GLU A 47 11.95 -13.81 -3.94
CA GLU A 47 12.37 -13.25 -5.22
C GLU A 47 12.05 -11.76 -5.33
N GLY A 48 10.87 -11.32 -4.88
CA GLY A 48 10.52 -9.90 -4.82
C GLY A 48 11.46 -9.11 -3.90
N SER A 49 11.72 -9.64 -2.71
CA SER A 49 12.60 -9.01 -1.70
C SER A 49 14.05 -8.88 -2.20
N SER A 50 14.55 -9.91 -2.90
CA SER A 50 15.87 -9.89 -3.54
C SER A 50 15.96 -8.83 -4.64
N LYS A 51 14.92 -8.71 -5.49
CA LYS A 51 14.86 -7.69 -6.54
C LYS A 51 14.86 -6.26 -5.97
N PHE A 52 14.09 -6.00 -4.90
CA PHE A 52 14.10 -4.69 -4.22
C PHE A 52 15.42 -4.38 -3.51
N THR A 53 16.10 -5.40 -2.98
CA THR A 53 17.44 -5.27 -2.38
C THR A 53 18.48 -4.97 -3.44
N ASN A 54 18.41 -5.61 -4.61
CA ASN A 54 19.34 -5.39 -5.72
C ASN A 54 19.29 -3.94 -6.24
N VAL A 55 18.10 -3.34 -6.26
CA VAL A 55 17.94 -1.90 -6.59
C VAL A 55 18.14 -0.98 -5.38
N LYS A 56 18.58 -1.51 -4.23
CA LYS A 56 18.85 -0.79 -2.97
C LYS A 56 17.64 0.01 -2.44
N ALA A 57 16.42 -0.46 -2.71
CA ALA A 57 15.20 0.15 -2.21
C ALA A 57 14.94 -0.19 -0.72
N THR A 58 15.35 -1.38 -0.30
CA THR A 58 15.14 -1.90 1.05
C THR A 58 16.32 -1.62 1.98
N SER A 59 16.06 -1.37 3.26
CA SER A 59 17.11 -1.22 4.27
C SER A 59 17.89 -2.53 4.49
N ASN A 60 19.23 -2.47 4.52
CA ASN A 60 20.07 -3.62 4.88
C ASN A 60 20.16 -3.77 6.42
N ALA A 61 19.68 -4.90 6.93
CA ALA A 61 19.69 -5.22 8.36
C ALA A 61 21.11 -5.29 8.94
N GLU A 62 22.06 -5.94 8.26
CA GLU A 62 23.43 -6.13 8.77
C GLU A 62 24.13 -4.79 9.00
N THR A 63 24.00 -3.87 8.03
CA THR A 63 24.57 -2.53 8.15
C THR A 63 23.89 -1.72 9.25
N LYS A 64 22.56 -1.85 9.40
CA LYS A 64 21.78 -1.17 10.46
C LYS A 64 22.15 -1.66 11.85
N PHE A 65 22.31 -2.97 12.04
CA PHE A 65 22.77 -3.53 13.30
C PHE A 65 24.21 -3.11 13.62
N ALA A 66 25.10 -3.08 12.63
CA ALA A 66 26.46 -2.58 12.82
C ALA A 66 26.51 -1.08 13.21
N MET A 67 25.51 -0.30 12.79
CA MET A 67 25.33 1.10 13.21
C MET A 67 24.61 1.26 14.57
N GLY A 68 24.31 0.16 15.28
CA GLY A 68 23.59 0.19 16.55
C GLY A 68 22.10 0.52 16.43
N CYS A 69 21.50 0.31 15.25
CA CYS A 69 20.07 0.53 15.04
C CYS A 69 19.27 -0.72 15.42
N GLU A 70 18.33 -0.57 16.34
CA GLU A 70 17.38 -1.62 16.71
C GLU A 70 16.37 -1.91 15.59
N CYS A 71 15.78 -3.11 15.58
CA CYS A 71 14.79 -3.53 14.57
C CYS A 71 13.63 -2.54 14.45
N THR A 72 13.16 -2.01 15.57
CA THR A 72 12.05 -1.06 15.65
C THR A 72 12.39 0.31 15.06
N GLU A 73 13.67 0.64 14.95
CA GLU A 73 14.16 1.92 14.43
C GLU A 73 14.65 1.83 12.97
N MET A 74 14.54 0.66 12.34
CA MET A 74 14.96 0.49 10.95
C MET A 74 14.15 1.37 10.00
N SER A 75 12.85 1.53 10.24
CA SER A 75 11.98 2.45 9.51
C SER A 75 12.01 3.84 10.15
N ARG A 76 12.76 4.77 9.56
CA ARG A 76 12.94 6.15 10.07
C ARG A 76 12.92 7.18 8.95
N PRO A 77 11.73 7.49 8.37
CA PRO A 77 11.59 8.43 7.27
C PRO A 77 12.18 9.81 7.60
N ALA A 78 12.70 10.49 6.58
CA ALA A 78 13.21 11.88 6.66
C ALA A 78 14.38 12.12 7.64
N THR A 79 15.04 11.07 8.14
CA THR A 79 16.25 11.20 8.97
C THR A 79 17.53 11.16 8.11
N THR A 80 18.61 11.78 8.59
CA THR A 80 19.93 11.80 7.89
C THR A 80 20.57 10.41 7.79
N THR A 81 20.14 9.46 8.63
CA THR A 81 20.62 8.07 8.65
C THR A 81 19.59 7.09 8.05
N HIS A 82 18.66 7.59 7.25
CA HIS A 82 17.72 6.79 6.47
C HIS A 82 18.46 6.07 5.32
N THR A 83 18.30 4.75 5.20
CA THR A 83 19.05 3.91 4.25
C THR A 83 18.17 2.93 3.48
N GLY A 84 16.91 3.29 3.25
CA GLY A 84 15.93 2.46 2.55
C GLY A 84 14.67 2.21 3.38
N ALA A 85 13.63 1.72 2.72
CA ALA A 85 12.36 1.39 3.35
C ALA A 85 12.38 -0.05 3.92
N PRO A 86 11.57 -0.36 4.94
CA PRO A 86 11.27 -1.75 5.28
C PRO A 86 10.46 -2.41 4.16
N ILE A 87 10.45 -3.75 4.14
CA ILE A 87 9.56 -4.51 3.26
C ILE A 87 8.10 -4.21 3.66
N PRO A 88 7.21 -3.87 2.71
CA PRO A 88 5.84 -3.46 3.00
C PRO A 88 4.98 -4.60 3.56
N LEU A 89 3.93 -4.25 4.31
CA LEU A 89 2.93 -5.20 4.79
C LEU A 89 1.92 -5.53 3.68
N PRO A 90 1.37 -6.75 3.64
CA PRO A 90 0.78 -7.29 2.41
C PRO A 90 -0.69 -6.92 2.15
N HIS A 91 -1.42 -6.29 3.08
CA HIS A 91 -2.86 -6.08 2.90
C HIS A 91 -3.38 -4.84 3.61
N ASP A 92 -4.13 -4.01 2.87
CA ASP A 92 -4.94 -2.93 3.42
C ASP A 92 -6.22 -2.77 2.61
N PHE A 93 -7.38 -2.85 3.26
CA PHE A 93 -8.68 -2.66 2.62
C PHE A 93 -9.53 -1.66 3.39
N ALA A 94 -10.27 -0.82 2.67
CA ALA A 94 -11.22 0.14 3.21
C ALA A 94 -12.55 0.07 2.46
N LEU A 95 -13.65 0.21 3.18
CA LEU A 95 -14.99 0.34 2.60
C LEU A 95 -15.34 1.83 2.49
N ILE A 96 -15.62 2.29 1.28
CA ILE A 96 -16.02 3.66 0.99
C ILE A 96 -17.51 3.68 0.68
N ILE A 97 -18.26 4.53 1.40
CA ILE A 97 -19.72 4.62 1.31
C ILE A 97 -20.11 6.06 0.97
N SER A 98 -21.02 6.21 0.02
CA SER A 98 -21.61 7.51 -0.30
C SER A 98 -22.46 8.03 0.88
N PRO A 99 -22.32 9.29 1.32
CA PRO A 99 -23.13 9.85 2.40
C PRO A 99 -24.63 9.83 2.09
N SER A 100 -25.00 9.87 0.81
CA SER A 100 -26.37 9.79 0.31
C SER A 100 -27.06 8.43 0.57
N VAL A 101 -26.33 7.44 1.09
CA VAL A 101 -26.90 6.15 1.53
C VAL A 101 -27.58 6.28 2.90
N PHE A 102 -27.21 7.28 3.70
CA PHE A 102 -27.69 7.46 5.08
C PHE A 102 -28.82 8.49 5.21
N ILE A 103 -29.32 9.03 4.08
CA ILE A 103 -30.40 10.01 3.98
C ILE A 103 -31.57 9.34 3.26
#